data_AF-A0A9W8FBF9-F1
#
_entry.id   AF-A0A9W8FBF9-F1
#
_cell.length_a   1.000
_cell.length_b   1.000
_cell.length_c   1.000
_cell.angle_alpha   90.00
_cell.angle_beta   90.00
_cell.angle_gamma   90.00
#
_symmetry.space_group_name_H-M   'P 1'
#
loop_
_entity.id
_entity.type
_entity.pdbx_description
1 polymer ?
#
loop_
_entity_poly.entity_id
_entity_poly.type
_entity_poly.pdbx_seq_one_letter_code
_entity_poly.pdbx_strand_id
1 'polypeptide(L)'
;MPAAHETTSDTHIDDDVRAAIADITAHAPDGSRDCEEEDISHLFEPLTRAEVHNCVFSLWYPNFRRETIKSEIIKPLAPEFIDYLLADGIMLPDQDDTPEYSCKIEDPDSSDGEWSEDENDKQDASAFIDIASTSADIRRRIEILGGKVMPRMCWSAPKDASWMAMGNSLECRNPSDIYVLLKSSDKISGDLINGRYLPKEQLGNIEHELVLRQWSNLVPSMEFRCFVKNKKLVAISQIDYEYYEFLENMRDEIQTKLRLFFDEHVRDKFPSDNYCYDAYVAQTVNRVYLIDFEPWTPSVDSCLFEWSELVKADSSSGDGLGLRLFPKGVSAMGHFSGKYSKNRFPVEATDDQFRGSMAELIKSVAAQTRQQQK
;
A
#
# COMPACT_ATOMS: atom_id res chain seq x y z
N MET A 1 17.11 -0.97 -55.27
CA MET A 1 16.21 -1.64 -54.31
C MET A 1 16.81 -1.43 -52.93
N PRO A 2 16.08 -0.84 -51.98
CA PRO A 2 16.66 -0.39 -50.72
C PRO A 2 16.91 -1.56 -49.77
N ALA A 3 17.98 -1.45 -49.00
CA ALA A 3 18.39 -2.39 -47.97
C ALA A 3 17.44 -2.31 -46.76
N ALA A 4 17.08 -3.47 -46.21
CA ALA A 4 16.39 -3.58 -44.95
C ALA A 4 17.32 -3.09 -43.82
N HIS A 5 16.92 -2.04 -43.13
CA HIS A 5 17.49 -1.69 -41.83
C HIS A 5 16.88 -2.65 -40.80
N GLU A 6 17.70 -3.55 -40.27
CA GLU A 6 17.35 -4.39 -39.13
C GLU A 6 17.23 -3.51 -37.87
N THR A 7 16.05 -3.54 -37.25
CA THR A 7 15.76 -3.08 -35.90
C THR A 7 16.35 -4.06 -34.89
N THR A 8 17.65 -3.98 -34.61
CA THR A 8 18.33 -4.80 -33.59
C THR A 8 18.59 -4.06 -32.28
N SER A 9 18.31 -2.75 -32.22
CA SER A 9 18.56 -1.88 -31.07
C SER A 9 17.50 -2.00 -29.97
N ASP A 10 16.21 -2.01 -30.34
CA ASP A 10 15.12 -1.97 -29.35
C ASP A 10 14.97 -3.30 -28.60
N THR A 11 15.20 -4.43 -29.27
CA THR A 11 15.06 -5.76 -28.66
C THR A 11 16.06 -6.02 -27.54
N HIS A 12 17.28 -5.46 -27.63
CA HIS A 12 18.31 -5.67 -26.62
C HIS A 12 18.02 -4.84 -25.36
N ILE A 13 17.50 -3.62 -25.52
CA ILE A 13 17.08 -2.75 -24.41
C ILE A 13 15.92 -3.40 -23.65
N ASP A 14 14.95 -3.95 -24.38
CA ASP A 14 13.81 -4.65 -23.77
C ASP A 14 14.24 -5.92 -23.01
N ASP A 15 15.22 -6.66 -23.51
CA ASP A 15 15.77 -7.84 -22.84
C ASP A 15 16.54 -7.47 -21.56
N ASP A 16 17.34 -6.40 -21.58
CA ASP A 16 18.07 -5.90 -20.41
C ASP A 16 17.12 -5.37 -19.33
N VAL A 17 16.09 -4.61 -19.73
CA VAL A 17 15.03 -4.12 -18.80
C VAL A 17 14.26 -5.30 -18.21
N ARG A 18 13.93 -6.31 -19.03
CA ARG A 18 13.27 -7.52 -18.54
C ARG A 18 14.13 -8.29 -17.55
N ALA A 19 15.44 -8.43 -17.81
CA ALA A 19 16.36 -9.07 -16.89
C ALA A 19 16.46 -8.31 -15.56
N ALA A 20 16.62 -6.98 -15.60
CA ALA A 20 16.65 -6.14 -14.41
C ALA A 20 15.35 -6.26 -13.59
N ILE A 21 14.18 -6.24 -14.23
CA ILE A 21 12.90 -6.44 -13.53
C ILE A 21 12.80 -7.86 -12.98
N ALA A 22 13.24 -8.88 -13.71
CA ALA A 22 13.27 -10.25 -13.22
C ALA A 22 14.14 -10.36 -11.97
N ASP A 23 15.31 -9.70 -11.94
CA ASP A 23 16.17 -9.66 -10.78
C ASP A 23 15.47 -8.93 -9.62
N ILE A 24 14.96 -7.71 -9.82
CA ILE A 24 14.20 -6.95 -8.80
C ILE A 24 13.06 -7.79 -8.19
N THR A 25 12.39 -8.61 -9.01
CA THR A 25 11.16 -9.32 -8.64
C THR A 25 11.38 -10.77 -8.18
N ALA A 26 12.53 -11.37 -8.49
CA ALA A 26 12.92 -12.70 -8.07
C ALA A 26 13.34 -12.77 -6.59
N HIS A 27 13.66 -11.63 -5.96
CA HIS A 27 14.04 -11.59 -4.56
C HIS A 27 12.82 -11.84 -3.65
N ALA A 28 12.80 -12.99 -2.98
CA ALA A 28 12.00 -13.20 -1.80
C ALA A 28 12.61 -12.40 -0.63
N PRO A 29 11.82 -11.94 0.37
CA PRO A 29 12.35 -11.43 1.62
C PRO A 29 12.89 -12.57 2.51
N ASP A 30 13.59 -13.55 1.94
CA ASP A 30 14.25 -14.63 2.67
C ASP A 30 15.72 -14.24 2.83
N GLY A 31 16.14 -14.07 4.08
CA GLY A 31 17.49 -13.65 4.49
C GLY A 31 18.56 -14.71 4.24
N SER A 32 18.51 -15.39 3.09
CA SER A 32 19.44 -16.44 2.71
C SER A 32 20.05 -16.19 1.34
N ARG A 33 20.59 -14.98 1.13
CA ARG A 33 21.80 -14.76 0.33
C ARG A 33 22.58 -13.64 0.99
N ASP A 34 23.88 -13.85 1.17
CA ASP A 34 24.88 -12.79 1.30
C ASP A 34 24.96 -12.00 -0.03
N CYS A 35 23.84 -11.44 -0.48
CA CYS A 35 23.83 -10.38 -1.47
C CYS A 35 24.21 -9.14 -0.69
N GLU A 36 25.44 -8.65 -0.90
CA GLU A 36 25.78 -7.30 -0.50
C GLU A 36 24.77 -6.37 -1.20
N GLU A 37 23.67 -6.02 -0.52
CA GLU A 37 22.86 -4.88 -0.94
C GLU A 37 23.84 -3.73 -1.03
N GLU A 38 24.10 -3.24 -2.24
CA GLU A 38 24.98 -2.09 -2.44
C GLU A 38 24.48 -0.99 -1.49
N ASP A 39 25.32 -0.57 -0.56
CA ASP A 39 24.95 0.49 0.37
C ASP A 39 24.80 1.79 -0.42
N ILE A 40 23.58 2.06 -0.88
CA ILE A 40 23.23 3.26 -1.65
C ILE A 40 23.00 4.47 -0.74
N SER A 41 23.16 4.37 0.58
CA SER A 41 22.90 5.49 1.50
C SER A 41 23.72 6.74 1.14
N HIS A 42 24.94 6.54 0.65
CA HIS A 42 25.84 7.60 0.20
C HIS A 42 25.35 8.35 -1.05
N LEU A 43 24.38 7.80 -1.80
CA LEU A 43 23.77 8.43 -2.97
C LEU A 43 22.64 9.41 -2.60
N PHE A 44 22.15 9.38 -1.36
CA PHE A 44 21.05 10.20 -0.91
C PHE A 44 21.53 11.31 0.02
N GLU A 45 20.99 12.50 -0.18
CA GLU A 45 21.03 13.51 0.87
C GLU A 45 20.16 13.05 2.04
N PRO A 46 20.51 13.42 3.29
CA PRO A 46 19.68 13.08 4.45
C PRO A 46 18.26 13.59 4.28
N LEU A 47 17.28 12.68 4.38
CA LEU A 47 15.88 13.02 4.25
C LEU A 47 15.46 14.06 5.29
N THR A 48 14.92 15.18 4.85
CA THR A 48 14.55 16.27 5.74
C THR A 48 13.15 16.07 6.31
N ARG A 49 12.93 16.61 7.51
CA ARG A 49 11.59 16.69 8.12
C ARG A 49 10.58 17.37 7.19
N ALA A 50 11.00 18.41 6.46
CA ALA A 50 10.13 19.14 5.56
C ALA A 50 9.63 18.28 4.40
N GLU A 51 10.50 17.46 3.80
CA GLU A 51 10.12 16.55 2.71
C GLU A 51 9.11 15.51 3.16
N VAL A 52 9.29 14.90 4.34
CA VAL A 52 8.32 13.96 4.91
C VAL A 52 7.00 14.65 5.24
N HIS A 53 7.07 15.87 5.79
CA HIS A 53 5.89 16.64 6.15
C HIS A 53 5.10 17.03 4.91
N ASN A 54 5.75 17.44 3.82
CA ASN A 54 5.10 17.80 2.55
C ASN A 54 4.25 16.66 1.94
N CYS A 55 4.56 15.40 2.27
CA CYS A 55 3.79 14.22 1.85
C CYS A 55 2.56 13.93 2.72
N VAL A 56 2.33 14.65 3.82
CA VAL A 56 1.11 14.52 4.62
C VAL A 56 -0.10 14.96 3.80
N PHE A 57 -1.15 14.13 3.78
CA PHE A 57 -2.33 14.32 2.92
C PHE A 57 -2.92 15.73 2.98
N SER A 58 -3.15 16.27 4.19
CA SER A 58 -3.74 17.60 4.37
C SER A 58 -2.91 18.76 3.81
N LEU A 59 -1.61 18.59 3.59
CA LEU A 59 -0.75 19.65 3.07
C LEU A 59 -0.79 19.75 1.56
N TRP A 60 -0.80 18.61 0.86
CA TRP A 60 -0.87 18.62 -0.60
C TRP A 60 -2.33 18.68 -1.10
N TYR A 61 -3.28 18.04 -0.42
CA TYR A 61 -4.67 17.93 -0.90
C TYR A 61 -5.31 19.27 -1.32
N PRO A 62 -5.19 20.39 -0.58
CA PRO A 62 -5.73 21.69 -0.98
C PRO A 62 -5.26 22.18 -2.35
N ASN A 63 -4.00 21.91 -2.72
CA ASN A 63 -3.40 22.34 -3.99
C ASN A 63 -3.80 21.45 -5.17
N PHE A 64 -4.26 20.23 -4.88
CA PHE A 64 -4.58 19.20 -5.87
C PHE A 64 -6.04 18.72 -5.83
N ARG A 65 -6.94 19.47 -5.19
CA ARG A 65 -8.37 19.07 -5.05
C ARG A 65 -9.05 18.78 -6.39
N ARG A 66 -8.60 19.42 -7.48
CA ARG A 66 -9.16 19.22 -8.82
C ARG A 66 -8.51 18.07 -9.56
N GLU A 67 -7.38 17.56 -9.08
CA GLU A 67 -6.58 16.54 -9.74
C GLU A 67 -6.61 15.20 -9.01
N THR A 68 -7.13 15.14 -7.78
CA THR A 68 -7.25 13.92 -6.99
C THR A 68 -8.72 13.54 -6.73
N ILE A 69 -8.93 12.40 -6.08
CA ILE A 69 -10.26 11.91 -5.68
C ILE A 69 -10.76 12.78 -4.51
N LYS A 70 -12.06 13.07 -4.48
CA LYS A 70 -12.67 13.86 -3.41
C LYS A 70 -12.43 13.17 -2.04
N SER A 71 -11.99 13.94 -1.06
CA SER A 71 -11.68 13.44 0.28
C SER A 71 -12.10 14.44 1.35
N GLU A 72 -12.49 13.93 2.52
CA GLU A 72 -12.74 14.71 3.73
C GLU A 72 -11.67 14.37 4.78
N ILE A 73 -11.25 15.37 5.56
CA ILE A 73 -10.16 15.24 6.52
C ILE A 73 -10.70 15.50 7.93
N ILE A 74 -10.36 14.61 8.87
CA ILE A 74 -10.58 14.77 10.30
C ILE A 74 -9.23 15.13 10.92
N LYS A 75 -9.09 16.39 11.34
CA LYS A 75 -7.85 16.92 11.92
C LYS A 75 -8.16 18.07 12.89
N PRO A 76 -7.52 18.14 14.07
CA PRO A 76 -6.67 17.09 14.64
C PRO A 76 -7.50 15.86 15.04
N LEU A 77 -6.88 14.68 15.07
CA LEU A 77 -7.50 13.50 15.68
C LEU A 77 -7.48 13.59 17.20
N ALA A 78 -8.57 13.14 17.81
CA ALA A 78 -8.69 13.02 19.26
C ALA A 78 -7.60 12.06 19.79
N PRO A 79 -6.82 12.44 20.83
CA PRO A 79 -5.81 11.56 21.43
C PRO A 79 -6.38 10.20 21.84
N GLU A 80 -7.61 10.20 22.36
CA GLU A 80 -8.33 9.00 22.75
C GLU A 80 -8.53 8.03 21.57
N PHE A 81 -8.79 8.57 20.37
CA PHE A 81 -8.91 7.75 19.17
C PHE A 81 -7.55 7.17 18.72
N ILE A 82 -6.45 7.90 18.93
CA ILE A 82 -5.10 7.40 18.64
C ILE A 82 -4.74 6.29 19.62
N ASP A 83 -5.01 6.48 20.92
CA ASP A 83 -4.81 5.46 21.94
C ASP A 83 -5.66 4.21 21.66
N TYR A 84 -6.90 4.39 21.18
CA TYR A 84 -7.74 3.29 20.71
C TYR A 84 -7.12 2.53 19.53
N LEU A 85 -6.55 3.22 18.54
CA LEU A 85 -5.90 2.54 17.41
C LEU A 85 -4.69 1.72 17.88
N LEU A 86 -3.92 2.25 18.82
CA LEU A 86 -2.72 1.62 19.37
C LEU A 86 -2.99 0.53 20.42
N ALA A 87 -4.19 0.49 21.01
CA ALA A 87 -4.56 -0.53 21.97
C ALA A 87 -4.69 -1.91 21.31
N ASP A 88 -4.34 -2.96 22.05
CA ASP A 88 -4.49 -4.34 21.59
C ASP A 88 -5.96 -4.77 21.48
N GLY A 89 -6.24 -5.67 20.53
CA GLY A 89 -7.58 -6.19 20.28
C GLY A 89 -8.50 -5.25 19.50
N ILE A 90 -9.53 -5.77 18.84
CA ILE A 90 -10.52 -4.99 18.09
C ILE A 90 -11.82 -4.95 18.91
N MET A 91 -11.91 -3.96 19.80
CA MET A 91 -13.18 -3.64 20.46
C MET A 91 -13.92 -2.64 19.59
N LEU A 92 -15.03 -3.04 18.99
CA LEU A 92 -15.90 -2.10 18.29
C LEU A 92 -16.77 -1.40 19.34
N PRO A 93 -16.86 -0.06 19.36
CA PRO A 93 -17.79 0.61 20.26
C PRO A 93 -19.19 0.11 19.93
N ASP A 94 -19.92 -0.34 20.95
CA ASP A 94 -21.30 -0.76 20.80
C ASP A 94 -22.09 0.34 20.09
N GLN A 95 -22.60 -0.01 18.91
CA GLN A 95 -23.41 0.83 18.06
C GLN A 95 -24.62 -0.04 17.69
N ASP A 96 -25.82 0.50 17.89
CA ASP A 96 -27.14 -0.10 17.67
C ASP A 96 -27.41 -0.65 16.25
N ASP A 97 -26.40 -0.65 15.37
CA ASP A 97 -26.47 -0.99 13.94
C ASP A 97 -25.57 -2.20 13.56
N THR A 98 -25.29 -3.12 14.50
CA THR A 98 -24.79 -4.44 14.09
C THR A 98 -25.99 -5.27 13.58
N PRO A 99 -26.03 -5.71 12.31
CA PRO A 99 -26.93 -6.81 11.97
C PRO A 99 -26.52 -7.98 12.85
N GLU A 100 -27.46 -8.50 13.65
CA GLU A 100 -27.28 -9.67 14.50
C GLU A 100 -26.75 -10.84 13.68
N TYR A 101 -25.43 -10.95 13.53
CA TYR A 101 -24.77 -12.20 13.21
C TYR A 101 -24.65 -12.97 14.51
N SER A 102 -25.80 -13.34 15.08
CA SER A 102 -25.85 -14.45 16.01
C SER A 102 -25.51 -15.70 15.20
N CYS A 103 -24.23 -16.06 15.16
CA CYS A 103 -23.85 -17.45 14.90
C CYS A 103 -24.38 -18.25 16.10
N LYS A 104 -25.67 -18.61 16.04
CA LYS A 104 -26.21 -19.72 16.81
C LYS A 104 -25.53 -20.96 16.27
N ILE A 105 -24.37 -21.28 16.81
CA ILE A 105 -23.90 -22.65 16.80
C ILE A 105 -24.87 -23.37 17.75
N GLU A 106 -25.90 -23.98 17.17
CA GLU A 106 -26.61 -25.05 17.84
C GLU A 106 -25.60 -26.19 17.97
N ASP A 107 -24.98 -26.32 19.14
CA ASP A 107 -24.25 -27.53 19.52
C ASP A 107 -25.30 -28.57 19.98
N PRO A 108 -25.52 -29.67 19.24
CA PRO A 108 -26.17 -30.82 19.81
C PRO A 108 -25.10 -31.68 20.48
N ASP A 109 -25.24 -31.85 21.79
CA ASP A 109 -24.69 -32.96 22.58
C ASP A 109 -23.26 -32.78 23.13
N SER A 110 -23.17 -32.22 24.35
CA SER A 110 -22.14 -32.70 25.30
C SER A 110 -22.55 -32.49 26.76
N SER A 111 -22.50 -33.60 27.47
CA SER A 111 -22.88 -33.88 28.84
C SER A 111 -21.87 -33.34 29.87
N ASP A 112 -22.42 -32.82 30.97
CA ASP A 112 -21.87 -32.74 32.34
C ASP A 112 -20.42 -32.26 32.55
N GLY A 113 -20.33 -31.02 33.06
CA GLY A 113 -19.18 -30.51 33.78
C GLY A 113 -19.59 -29.37 34.70
N GLU A 114 -20.15 -29.70 35.87
CA GLU A 114 -20.25 -28.76 37.00
C GLU A 114 -18.83 -28.30 37.37
N TRP A 115 -18.51 -27.04 37.07
CA TRP A 115 -17.37 -26.34 37.66
C TRP A 115 -17.88 -25.06 38.31
N SER A 116 -17.59 -25.01 39.60
CA SER A 116 -17.87 -24.02 40.62
C SER A 116 -17.89 -22.56 40.17
N GLU A 117 -18.89 -21.84 40.66
CA GLU A 117 -18.95 -20.38 40.76
C GLU A 117 -17.73 -19.85 41.56
N ASP A 118 -16.65 -19.51 40.86
CA ASP A 118 -15.65 -18.59 41.37
C ASP A 118 -15.96 -17.20 40.79
N GLU A 119 -16.71 -16.40 41.55
CA GLU A 119 -16.83 -14.96 41.36
C GLU A 119 -15.46 -14.28 41.57
N ASN A 120 -14.59 -14.31 40.55
CA ASN A 120 -13.46 -13.37 40.49
C ASN A 120 -12.85 -13.18 39.09
N ASP A 121 -13.63 -13.29 38.02
CA ASP A 121 -13.23 -12.68 36.75
C ASP A 121 -13.41 -11.17 36.86
N LYS A 122 -12.37 -10.52 37.41
CA LYS A 122 -12.05 -9.14 37.07
C LYS A 122 -11.77 -9.12 35.57
N GLN A 123 -12.84 -9.04 34.79
CA GLN A 123 -12.78 -8.63 33.41
C GLN A 123 -12.03 -7.30 33.42
N ASP A 124 -10.78 -7.32 32.93
CA ASP A 124 -9.97 -6.14 32.78
C ASP A 124 -10.79 -5.20 31.91
N ALA A 125 -11.44 -4.24 32.56
CA ALA A 125 -12.17 -3.18 31.92
C ALA A 125 -11.12 -2.30 31.24
N SER A 126 -10.68 -2.72 30.05
CA SER A 126 -9.97 -1.86 29.12
C SER A 126 -10.78 -0.57 29.08
N ALA A 127 -10.18 0.52 29.58
CA ALA A 127 -10.88 1.77 29.83
C ALA A 127 -11.79 2.09 28.64
N PHE A 128 -13.08 2.31 28.89
CA PHE A 128 -14.02 2.65 27.82
C PHE A 128 -13.54 3.94 27.16
N ILE A 129 -12.93 3.83 25.98
CA ILE A 129 -12.41 4.96 25.23
C ILE A 129 -13.60 5.61 24.53
N ASP A 130 -13.96 6.82 24.93
CA ASP A 130 -15.05 7.56 24.30
C ASP A 130 -14.63 8.07 22.91
N ILE A 131 -14.96 7.28 21.89
CA ILE A 131 -14.77 7.64 20.48
C ILE A 131 -16.09 8.02 19.79
N ALA A 132 -17.14 8.35 20.56
CA ALA A 132 -18.46 8.65 20.00
C ALA A 132 -18.45 9.89 19.11
N SER A 133 -17.71 10.94 19.51
CA SER A 133 -17.54 12.18 18.75
C SER A 133 -16.86 11.91 17.40
N THR A 134 -15.73 11.21 17.39
CA THR A 134 -15.03 10.78 16.17
C THR A 134 -15.93 9.93 15.28
N SER A 135 -16.71 9.01 15.86
CA SER A 135 -17.62 8.15 15.11
C SER A 135 -18.73 8.96 14.43
N ALA A 136 -19.30 9.97 15.10
CA ALA A 136 -20.29 10.88 14.52
C ALA A 136 -19.70 11.70 13.37
N ASP A 137 -18.48 12.20 13.56
CA ASP A 137 -17.71 12.95 12.57
C ASP A 137 -17.37 12.11 11.32
N ILE A 138 -17.10 10.81 11.51
CA ILE A 138 -16.91 9.84 10.44
C ILE A 138 -18.21 9.64 9.66
N ARG A 139 -19.33 9.33 10.34
CA ARG A 139 -20.64 9.10 9.67
C ARG A 139 -21.02 10.29 8.79
N ARG A 140 -20.93 11.51 9.33
CA ARG A 140 -21.21 12.75 8.58
C ARG A 140 -20.36 12.86 7.31
N ARG A 141 -19.06 12.57 7.39
CA ARG A 141 -18.15 12.68 6.23
C ARG A 141 -18.40 11.58 5.20
N ILE A 142 -18.75 10.37 5.63
CA ILE A 142 -19.18 9.28 4.74
C ILE A 142 -20.39 9.72 3.92
N GLU A 143 -21.39 10.34 4.54
CA GLU A 143 -22.57 10.87 3.84
C GLU A 143 -22.20 11.93 2.79
N ILE A 144 -21.34 12.89 3.15
CA ILE A 144 -20.84 13.95 2.23
C ILE A 144 -20.12 13.38 1.00
N LEU A 145 -19.49 12.21 1.15
CA LEU A 145 -18.74 11.51 0.12
C LEU A 145 -19.59 10.49 -0.66
N GLY A 146 -20.88 10.39 -0.38
CA GLY A 146 -21.82 9.52 -1.11
C GLY A 146 -21.92 8.10 -0.56
N GLY A 147 -21.63 7.91 0.73
CA GLY A 147 -21.93 6.67 1.47
C GLY A 147 -20.84 5.60 1.41
N LYS A 148 -19.80 5.78 0.59
CA LYS A 148 -18.70 4.82 0.45
C LYS A 148 -17.36 5.53 0.47
N VAL A 149 -16.44 5.07 1.31
CA VAL A 149 -15.12 5.70 1.48
C VAL A 149 -14.01 4.66 1.59
N MET A 150 -12.77 5.12 1.50
CA MET A 150 -11.57 4.39 1.87
C MET A 150 -10.81 5.21 2.93
N PRO A 151 -10.53 4.68 4.12
CA PRO A 151 -9.77 5.40 5.13
C PRO A 151 -8.27 5.40 4.80
N ARG A 152 -7.58 6.45 5.21
CA ARG A 152 -6.11 6.51 5.30
C ARG A 152 -5.70 7.49 6.40
N MET A 153 -4.46 7.38 6.86
CA MET A 153 -3.86 8.31 7.80
C MET A 153 -2.98 9.33 7.04
N CYS A 154 -2.10 10.04 7.77
CA CYS A 154 -1.22 11.08 7.22
C CYS A 154 -0.49 10.66 5.93
N TRP A 155 0.10 9.46 5.93
CA TRP A 155 0.85 8.90 4.81
C TRP A 155 0.21 7.62 4.31
N SER A 156 0.06 6.62 5.17
CA SER A 156 -0.35 5.28 4.73
C SER A 156 -1.86 5.08 4.65
N ALA A 157 -2.27 4.25 3.69
CA ALA A 157 -3.57 3.59 3.64
C ALA A 157 -3.44 2.14 4.14
N PRO A 158 -4.47 1.56 4.79
CA PRO A 158 -4.44 0.22 5.39
C PRO A 158 -4.59 -0.90 4.33
N LYS A 159 -3.84 -0.83 3.22
CA LYS A 159 -3.95 -1.77 2.08
C LYS A 159 -3.63 -3.20 2.49
N ASP A 160 -2.71 -3.35 3.45
CA ASP A 160 -2.26 -4.60 4.07
C ASP A 160 -3.32 -5.26 4.97
N ALA A 161 -4.34 -4.51 5.41
CA ALA A 161 -5.44 -5.00 6.24
C ALA A 161 -6.70 -5.36 5.43
N SER A 162 -6.66 -5.29 4.10
CA SER A 162 -7.83 -5.56 3.25
C SER A 162 -8.50 -6.91 3.50
N TRP A 163 -7.74 -7.91 3.94
CA TRP A 163 -8.21 -9.26 4.28
C TRP A 163 -9.13 -9.32 5.51
N MET A 164 -9.08 -8.31 6.38
CA MET A 164 -9.94 -8.22 7.57
C MET A 164 -11.31 -7.65 7.27
N ALA A 165 -11.45 -6.90 6.18
CA ALA A 165 -12.74 -6.34 5.78
C ALA A 165 -13.61 -7.37 5.06
N MET A 166 -14.92 -7.28 5.29
CA MET A 166 -15.90 -8.10 4.58
C MET A 166 -15.78 -7.88 3.07
N GLY A 167 -15.52 -8.97 2.33
CA GLY A 167 -15.35 -8.90 0.87
C GLY A 167 -13.95 -8.55 0.39
N ASN A 168 -12.93 -8.60 1.25
CA ASN A 168 -11.52 -8.38 0.90
C ASN A 168 -11.29 -7.05 0.16
N SER A 169 -11.91 -5.99 0.66
CA SER A 169 -12.00 -4.66 0.04
C SER A 169 -11.68 -3.57 1.05
N LEU A 170 -11.18 -2.43 0.57
CA LEU A 170 -10.99 -1.23 1.39
C LEU A 170 -12.21 -0.30 1.38
N GLU A 171 -13.35 -0.76 0.84
CA GLU A 171 -14.63 -0.04 0.87
C GLU A 171 -15.20 -0.05 2.29
N CYS A 172 -15.35 1.12 2.87
CA CYS A 172 -16.02 1.33 4.16
C CYS A 172 -17.30 2.13 3.99
N ARG A 173 -18.31 1.82 4.80
CA ARG A 173 -19.62 2.48 4.81
C ARG A 173 -20.04 2.98 6.18
N ASN A 174 -19.42 2.48 7.23
CA ASN A 174 -19.68 2.87 8.61
C ASN A 174 -18.35 3.01 9.39
N PRO A 175 -18.37 3.58 10.61
CA PRO A 175 -17.17 3.71 11.43
C PRO A 175 -16.51 2.38 11.78
N SER A 176 -17.29 1.32 12.04
CA SER A 176 -16.76 0.00 12.40
C SER A 176 -15.90 -0.59 11.29
N ASP A 177 -16.30 -0.48 10.02
CA ASP A 177 -15.49 -0.90 8.87
C ASP A 177 -14.12 -0.21 8.87
N ILE A 178 -14.10 1.09 9.20
CA ILE A 178 -12.88 1.90 9.25
C ILE A 178 -11.99 1.44 10.42
N TYR A 179 -12.58 1.21 11.58
CA TYR A 179 -11.84 0.81 12.78
C TYR A 179 -11.17 -0.55 12.61
N VAL A 180 -11.88 -1.53 12.04
CA VAL A 180 -11.30 -2.84 11.72
C VAL A 180 -10.07 -2.68 10.82
N LEU A 181 -10.20 -1.95 9.70
CA LEU A 181 -9.08 -1.78 8.76
C LEU A 181 -7.89 -1.04 9.38
N LEU A 182 -8.13 0.04 10.11
CA LEU A 182 -7.04 0.83 10.70
C LEU A 182 -6.31 0.06 11.80
N LYS A 183 -7.05 -0.67 12.66
CA LYS A 183 -6.45 -1.45 13.75
C LYS A 183 -5.73 -2.70 13.27
N SER A 184 -6.14 -3.26 12.14
CA SER A 184 -5.50 -4.45 11.56
C SER A 184 -4.35 -4.15 10.59
N SER A 185 -3.96 -2.88 10.43
CA SER A 185 -2.90 -2.48 9.52
C SER A 185 -1.60 -2.21 10.26
N ASP A 186 -0.57 -3.01 9.97
CA ASP A 186 0.77 -2.81 10.51
C ASP A 186 1.40 -1.54 9.96
N LYS A 187 1.01 -1.10 8.75
CA LYS A 187 1.42 0.19 8.21
C LYS A 187 0.91 1.34 9.07
N ILE A 188 -0.36 1.30 9.45
CA ILE A 188 -0.94 2.35 10.30
C ILE A 188 -0.29 2.35 11.68
N SER A 189 -0.16 1.19 12.31
CA SER A 189 0.50 1.07 13.61
C SER A 189 1.96 1.54 13.57
N GLY A 190 2.71 1.13 12.55
CA GLY A 190 4.08 1.57 12.32
C GLY A 190 4.22 3.08 12.16
N ASP A 191 3.33 3.71 11.39
CA ASP A 191 3.31 5.17 11.19
C ASP A 191 3.04 5.93 12.49
N LEU A 192 2.15 5.43 13.35
CA LEU A 192 1.79 6.05 14.63
C LEU A 192 2.88 5.89 15.71
N ILE A 193 3.52 4.72 15.75
CA ILE A 193 4.53 4.38 16.77
C ILE A 193 5.89 4.93 16.38
N ASN A 194 6.41 4.57 15.21
CA ASN A 194 7.79 4.80 14.81
C ASN A 194 7.97 6.07 13.96
N GLY A 195 6.90 6.52 13.30
CA GLY A 195 7.00 7.44 12.18
C GLY A 195 7.35 6.70 10.88
N ARG A 196 6.73 7.11 9.76
CA ARG A 196 6.82 6.39 8.49
C ARG A 196 8.24 6.38 7.88
N TYR A 197 8.81 7.58 7.72
CA TYR A 197 10.05 7.80 6.94
C TYR A 197 11.23 8.29 7.78
N LEU A 198 10.94 8.93 8.90
CA LEU A 198 11.90 9.41 9.87
C LEU A 198 11.43 9.00 11.26
N PRO A 199 12.37 8.77 12.20
CA PRO A 199 12.02 8.54 13.59
C PRO A 199 11.16 9.67 14.15
N LYS A 200 10.22 9.33 15.02
CA LYS A 200 9.28 10.28 15.65
C LYS A 200 9.99 11.47 16.32
N GLU A 201 11.18 11.26 16.88
CA GLU A 201 11.99 12.30 17.51
C GLU A 201 12.43 13.38 16.50
N GLN A 202 12.69 12.99 15.25
CA GLN A 202 13.08 13.90 14.18
C GLN A 202 11.86 14.57 13.51
N LEU A 203 10.73 13.85 13.45
CA LEU A 203 9.46 14.39 12.96
C LEU A 203 8.83 15.42 13.91
N GLY A 204 9.12 15.32 15.20
CA GLY A 204 8.52 16.15 16.23
C GLY A 204 7.01 15.88 16.36
N ASN A 205 6.26 16.89 16.84
CA ASN A 205 4.82 16.74 16.97
C ASN A 205 4.14 16.84 15.59
N ILE A 206 3.57 15.72 15.13
CA ILE A 206 2.73 15.67 13.93
C ILE A 206 1.30 15.48 14.39
N GLU A 207 0.43 16.42 14.00
CA GLU A 207 -1.00 16.28 14.20
C GLU A 207 -1.53 15.20 13.27
N HIS A 208 -1.87 14.04 13.86
CA HIS A 208 -2.45 12.94 13.11
C HIS A 208 -3.82 13.33 12.54
N GLU A 209 -4.10 12.79 11.36
CA GLU A 209 -5.33 13.01 10.62
C GLU A 209 -5.91 11.69 10.11
N LEU A 210 -7.24 11.60 10.13
CA LEU A 210 -7.97 10.55 9.44
C LEU A 210 -8.56 11.16 8.17
N VAL A 211 -8.20 10.58 7.04
CA VAL A 211 -8.69 11.01 5.73
C VAL A 211 -9.65 9.96 5.21
N LEU A 212 -10.85 10.40 4.86
CA LEU A 212 -11.85 9.59 4.19
C LEU A 212 -11.87 9.99 2.72
N ARG A 213 -11.34 9.12 1.86
CA ARG A 213 -11.38 9.31 0.41
C ARG A 213 -12.66 8.70 -0.14
N GLN A 214 -13.34 9.36 -1.06
CA GLN A 214 -14.48 8.77 -1.77
C GLN A 214 -14.07 7.45 -2.41
N TRP A 215 -14.86 6.40 -2.18
CA TRP A 215 -14.57 5.09 -2.76
C TRP A 215 -14.63 5.14 -4.28
N SER A 216 -13.64 4.55 -4.93
CA SER A 216 -13.56 4.38 -6.38
C SER A 216 -12.89 3.05 -6.66
N ASN A 217 -13.47 2.27 -7.57
CA ASN A 217 -12.89 0.98 -7.96
C ASN A 217 -11.75 1.20 -8.96
N LEU A 218 -10.56 1.51 -8.43
CA LEU A 218 -9.37 1.71 -9.24
C LEU A 218 -8.86 0.36 -9.74
N VAL A 219 -8.66 0.25 -11.05
CA VAL A 219 -8.08 -0.96 -11.66
C VAL A 219 -6.57 -0.94 -11.44
N PRO A 220 -5.98 -1.93 -10.74
CA PRO A 220 -4.55 -1.90 -10.35
C PRO A 220 -3.57 -1.68 -11.50
N SER A 221 -3.85 -2.25 -12.68
CA SER A 221 -3.03 -2.11 -13.89
C SER A 221 -2.89 -0.68 -14.42
N MET A 222 -3.74 0.25 -13.98
CA MET A 222 -3.72 1.65 -14.40
C MET A 222 -3.17 2.59 -13.31
N GLU A 223 -2.54 2.05 -12.26
CA GLU A 223 -1.80 2.81 -11.25
C GLU A 223 -0.30 2.84 -11.57
N PHE A 224 0.27 4.04 -11.60
CA PHE A 224 1.67 4.28 -11.94
C PHE A 224 2.35 5.17 -10.91
N ARG A 225 3.59 4.82 -10.55
CA ARG A 225 4.47 5.65 -9.72
C ARG A 225 5.37 6.47 -10.62
N CYS A 226 5.35 7.78 -10.41
CA CYS A 226 6.13 8.76 -11.16
C CYS A 226 7.25 9.30 -10.26
N PHE A 227 8.48 9.25 -10.74
CA PHE A 227 9.68 9.65 -10.00
C PHE A 227 10.14 11.02 -10.48
N VAL A 228 10.16 11.99 -9.57
CA VAL A 228 10.53 13.38 -9.85
C VAL A 228 11.84 13.71 -9.15
N LYS A 229 12.82 14.16 -9.92
CA LYS A 229 14.13 14.59 -9.43
C LYS A 229 14.47 15.96 -10.00
N ASN A 230 14.88 16.90 -9.15
CA ASN A 230 15.17 18.29 -9.53
C ASN A 230 14.02 18.93 -10.34
N LYS A 231 12.77 18.72 -9.89
CA LYS A 231 11.53 19.15 -10.57
C LYS A 231 11.35 18.63 -11.99
N LYS A 232 11.96 17.50 -12.33
CA LYS A 232 11.80 16.83 -13.62
C LYS A 232 11.34 15.39 -13.42
N LEU A 233 10.36 14.98 -14.22
CA LEU A 233 9.91 13.59 -14.24
C LEU A 233 10.98 12.73 -14.91
N VAL A 234 11.65 11.90 -14.13
CA VAL A 234 12.79 11.09 -14.60
C VAL A 234 12.39 9.65 -14.91
N ALA A 235 11.35 9.10 -14.28
CA ALA A 235 10.92 7.74 -14.53
C ALA A 235 9.42 7.54 -14.22
N ILE A 236 8.80 6.56 -14.86
CA ILE A 236 7.42 6.15 -14.61
C ILE A 236 7.39 4.62 -14.51
N SER A 237 6.78 4.08 -13.46
CA SER A 237 6.70 2.65 -13.22
C SER A 237 5.26 2.19 -13.06
N GLN A 238 4.90 1.05 -13.63
CA GLN A 238 3.70 0.32 -13.21
C GLN A 238 3.84 -0.09 -11.74
N ILE A 239 2.81 0.17 -10.92
CA ILE A 239 2.82 -0.18 -9.50
C ILE A 239 2.50 -1.66 -9.27
N ASP A 240 1.64 -2.23 -10.11
CA ASP A 240 1.25 -3.62 -9.98
C ASP A 240 2.27 -4.56 -10.63
N TYR A 241 2.64 -5.64 -9.95
CA TYR A 241 3.69 -6.57 -10.39
C TYR A 241 3.08 -7.73 -11.19
N GLU A 242 2.23 -7.38 -12.15
CA GLU A 242 1.48 -8.32 -12.98
C GLU A 242 1.58 -7.90 -14.45
N TYR A 243 1.72 -8.87 -15.35
CA TYR A 243 1.80 -8.59 -16.78
C TYR A 243 0.41 -8.34 -17.36
N TYR A 244 0.25 -7.23 -18.06
CA TYR A 244 -0.98 -6.90 -18.78
C TYR A 244 -0.69 -6.63 -20.25
N GLU A 245 -1.09 -7.56 -21.12
CA GLU A 245 -0.84 -7.48 -22.57
C GLU A 245 -1.37 -6.18 -23.21
N PHE A 246 -2.49 -5.65 -22.72
CA PHE A 246 -3.06 -4.42 -23.27
C PHE A 246 -2.23 -3.17 -22.97
N LEU A 247 -1.40 -3.17 -21.92
CA LEU A 247 -0.58 -2.00 -21.56
C LEU A 247 0.51 -1.73 -22.59
N GLU A 248 1.05 -2.77 -23.25
CA GLU A 248 2.07 -2.61 -24.30
C GLU A 248 1.55 -1.74 -25.46
N ASN A 249 0.30 -1.97 -25.87
CA ASN A 249 -0.34 -1.19 -26.94
C ASN A 249 -0.65 0.26 -26.53
N MET A 250 -0.65 0.55 -25.23
CA MET A 250 -1.02 1.85 -24.66
C MET A 250 0.19 2.60 -24.07
N ARG A 251 1.39 2.02 -24.16
CA ARG A 251 2.63 2.52 -23.55
C ARG A 251 2.89 4.00 -23.84
N ASP A 252 2.92 4.37 -25.12
CA ASP A 252 3.21 5.75 -25.54
C ASP A 252 2.13 6.74 -25.10
N GLU A 253 0.87 6.30 -25.15
CA GLU A 253 -0.28 7.10 -24.72
C GLU A 253 -0.23 7.38 -23.21
N ILE A 254 0.02 6.34 -22.40
CA ILE A 254 0.15 6.43 -20.95
C ILE A 254 1.32 7.34 -20.57
N GLN A 255 2.49 7.11 -21.18
CA GLN A 255 3.67 7.92 -20.93
C GLN A 255 3.42 9.40 -21.27
N THR A 256 2.79 9.67 -22.41
CA THR A 256 2.44 11.04 -22.83
C THR A 256 1.46 11.69 -21.86
N LYS A 257 0.38 11.00 -21.47
CA LYS A 257 -0.61 11.49 -20.51
C LYS A 257 0.00 11.85 -19.16
N LEU A 258 0.88 10.99 -18.64
CA LEU A 258 1.52 11.21 -17.34
C LEU A 258 2.54 12.34 -17.37
N ARG A 259 3.31 12.49 -18.47
CA ARG A 259 4.21 13.64 -18.67
C ARG A 259 3.45 14.96 -18.76
N LEU A 260 2.37 15.01 -19.56
CA LEU A 260 1.53 16.21 -19.66
C LEU A 260 0.89 16.55 -18.32
N PHE A 261 0.37 15.54 -17.60
CA PHE A 261 -0.20 15.75 -16.27
C PHE A 261 0.82 16.32 -15.29
N PHE A 262 2.05 15.80 -15.29
CA PHE A 262 3.14 16.34 -14.46
C PHE A 262 3.40 17.82 -14.77
N ASP A 263 3.60 18.14 -16.05
CA ASP A 263 3.97 19.46 -16.52
C ASP A 263 2.88 20.50 -16.23
N GLU A 264 1.62 20.15 -16.43
CA GLU A 264 0.49 21.07 -16.29
C GLU A 264 -0.02 21.19 -14.85
N HIS A 265 0.07 20.12 -14.06
CA HIS A 265 -0.63 20.04 -12.78
C HIS A 265 0.24 19.86 -11.55
N VAL A 266 1.44 19.27 -11.66
CA VAL A 266 2.23 18.82 -10.50
C VAL A 266 3.53 19.60 -10.31
N ARG A 267 4.32 19.78 -11.38
CA ARG A 267 5.70 20.28 -11.36
C ARG A 267 5.92 21.50 -10.46
N ASP A 268 5.09 22.52 -10.61
CA ASP A 268 5.25 23.81 -9.91
C ASP A 268 4.36 23.97 -8.67
N LYS A 269 3.61 22.93 -8.29
CA LYS A 269 2.69 22.98 -7.14
C LYS A 269 3.19 22.21 -5.91
N PHE A 270 3.94 21.12 -6.11
CA PHE A 270 4.49 20.37 -4.97
C PHE A 270 5.75 21.08 -4.43
N PRO A 271 5.90 21.25 -3.10
CA PRO A 271 6.94 22.09 -2.52
C PRO A 271 8.36 21.50 -2.56
N SER A 272 8.51 20.18 -2.68
CA SER A 272 9.82 19.52 -2.74
C SER A 272 10.33 19.38 -4.18
N ASP A 273 11.66 19.38 -4.36
CA ASP A 273 12.29 19.22 -5.67
C ASP A 273 12.44 17.76 -6.11
N ASN A 274 12.60 16.86 -5.13
CA ASN A 274 12.71 15.42 -5.30
C ASN A 274 11.57 14.73 -4.54
N TYR A 275 10.78 13.90 -5.23
CA TYR A 275 9.66 13.17 -4.66
C TYR A 275 9.16 12.10 -5.63
N CYS A 276 8.29 11.21 -5.15
CA CYS A 276 7.49 10.35 -6.00
C CYS A 276 6.02 10.77 -5.89
N TYR A 277 5.24 10.55 -6.94
CA TYR A 277 3.79 10.63 -6.85
C TYR A 277 3.14 9.47 -7.58
N ASP A 278 2.03 8.99 -7.02
CA ASP A 278 1.24 7.94 -7.62
C ASP A 278 0.11 8.56 -8.42
N ALA A 279 -0.15 8.03 -9.61
CA ALA A 279 -1.18 8.52 -10.51
C ALA A 279 -1.99 7.37 -11.11
N TYR A 280 -3.29 7.59 -11.26
CA TYR A 280 -4.22 6.66 -11.88
C TYR A 280 -4.69 7.19 -13.23
N VAL A 281 -4.54 6.39 -14.29
CA VAL A 281 -4.97 6.76 -15.64
C VAL A 281 -6.36 6.21 -15.91
N ALA A 282 -7.38 7.06 -15.78
CA ALA A 282 -8.77 6.71 -16.04
C ALA A 282 -9.09 6.79 -17.53
N GLN A 283 -9.03 5.66 -18.22
CA GLN A 283 -9.22 5.58 -19.68
C GLN A 283 -10.62 5.99 -20.13
N THR A 284 -11.65 5.58 -19.40
CA THR A 284 -13.06 5.82 -19.75
C THR A 284 -13.44 7.29 -19.83
N VAL A 285 -12.77 8.14 -19.04
CA VAL A 285 -13.00 9.58 -18.98
C VAL A 285 -11.80 10.39 -19.46
N ASN A 286 -10.80 9.73 -20.04
CA ASN A 286 -9.56 10.31 -20.55
C ASN A 286 -8.90 11.29 -19.55
N ARG A 287 -8.75 10.88 -18.29
CA ARG A 287 -8.25 11.74 -17.20
C ARG A 287 -7.22 11.03 -16.34
N VAL A 288 -6.24 11.78 -15.86
CA VAL A 288 -5.29 11.33 -14.84
C VAL A 288 -5.73 11.86 -13.48
N TYR A 289 -5.70 10.97 -12.47
CA TYR A 289 -5.94 11.33 -11.08
C TYR A 289 -4.65 11.17 -10.29
N LEU A 290 -4.27 12.20 -9.53
CA LEU A 290 -3.25 12.09 -8.49
C LEU A 290 -3.80 11.20 -7.35
N ILE A 291 -3.02 10.22 -6.94
CA ILE A 291 -3.38 9.25 -5.90
C ILE A 291 -2.64 9.52 -4.59
N ASP A 292 -1.32 9.74 -4.66
CA ASP A 292 -0.50 9.97 -3.49
C ASP A 292 0.81 10.69 -3.78
N PHE A 293 1.48 11.17 -2.73
CA PHE A 293 2.86 11.66 -2.78
C PHE A 293 3.72 10.92 -1.76
N GLU A 294 4.96 10.61 -2.16
CA GLU A 294 5.95 9.96 -1.32
C GLU A 294 7.29 10.72 -1.38
N PRO A 295 8.09 10.74 -0.29
CA PRO A 295 9.39 11.40 -0.30
C PRO A 295 10.40 10.64 -1.19
N TRP A 296 11.46 11.32 -1.60
CA TRP A 296 12.58 10.72 -2.34
C TRP A 296 13.54 10.01 -1.38
N THR A 297 13.29 8.74 -1.09
CA THR A 297 14.07 7.96 -0.12
C THR A 297 14.06 6.47 -0.48
N PRO A 298 15.16 5.72 -0.23
CA PRO A 298 15.22 4.29 -0.51
C PRO A 298 14.18 3.45 0.25
N SER A 299 13.57 3.98 1.33
CA SER A 299 12.49 3.30 2.05
C SER A 299 11.15 3.25 1.29
N VAL A 300 11.01 4.04 0.23
CA VAL A 300 9.84 4.01 -0.65
C VAL A 300 10.08 2.95 -1.72
N ASP A 301 9.06 2.15 -2.01
CA ASP A 301 9.12 1.13 -3.06
C ASP A 301 9.40 1.78 -4.44
N SER A 302 10.51 1.42 -5.08
CA SER A 302 10.91 1.91 -6.41
C SER A 302 10.23 1.17 -7.56
N CYS A 303 9.33 0.23 -7.27
CA CYS A 303 8.54 -0.53 -8.22
C CYS A 303 9.44 -1.34 -9.19
N LEU A 304 9.46 -0.97 -10.47
CA LEU A 304 10.23 -1.64 -11.53
C LEU A 304 11.58 -0.96 -11.82
N PHE A 305 12.07 -0.15 -10.89
CA PHE A 305 13.37 0.49 -10.94
C PHE A 305 14.20 0.16 -9.71
N GLU A 306 15.52 0.27 -9.84
CA GLU A 306 16.41 0.39 -8.69
C GLU A 306 16.57 1.84 -8.26
N TRP A 307 16.76 2.07 -6.97
CA TRP A 307 17.08 3.41 -6.47
C TRP A 307 18.42 3.93 -6.99
N SER A 308 19.39 3.04 -7.21
CA SER A 308 20.72 3.36 -7.73
C SER A 308 20.65 4.05 -9.11
N GLU A 309 19.80 3.55 -10.01
CA GLU A 309 19.58 4.12 -11.34
C GLU A 309 18.72 5.39 -11.30
N LEU A 310 17.71 5.45 -10.42
CA LEU A 310 16.88 6.66 -10.26
C LEU A 310 17.72 7.84 -9.78
N VAL A 311 18.68 7.61 -8.88
CA VAL A 311 19.62 8.65 -8.43
C VAL A 311 20.63 9.00 -9.51
N LYS A 312 21.04 8.07 -10.37
CA LYS A 312 21.95 8.38 -11.50
C LYS A 312 21.24 8.99 -12.69
N ALA A 313 19.90 8.89 -12.77
CA ALA A 313 19.11 9.43 -13.86
C ALA A 313 19.42 10.93 -14.04
N ASP A 314 19.90 11.25 -15.24
CA ASP A 314 20.25 12.62 -15.59
C ASP A 314 19.04 13.33 -16.19
N SER A 315 18.84 14.55 -15.72
CA SER A 315 17.79 15.45 -16.15
C SER A 315 18.09 16.12 -17.50
N SER A 316 19.28 15.86 -18.06
CA SER A 316 19.85 16.47 -19.26
C SER A 316 19.48 15.73 -20.54
N SER A 317 19.39 14.40 -20.47
CA SER A 317 18.85 13.55 -21.53
C SER A 317 17.34 13.71 -21.54
N GLY A 318 16.79 14.37 -22.56
CA GLY A 318 15.39 14.85 -22.62
C GLY A 318 14.29 13.80 -22.37
N ASP A 319 14.61 12.51 -22.30
CA ASP A 319 13.65 11.42 -22.13
C ASP A 319 13.67 10.73 -20.76
N GLY A 320 14.62 11.04 -19.87
CA GLY A 320 14.76 10.31 -18.60
C GLY A 320 14.90 8.79 -18.81
N LEU A 321 14.48 7.98 -17.83
CA LEU A 321 14.40 6.52 -17.91
C LEU A 321 13.09 6.01 -18.53
N GLY A 322 12.13 6.91 -18.81
CA GLY A 322 10.85 6.57 -19.45
C GLY A 322 9.91 5.72 -18.59
N LEU A 323 8.94 5.08 -19.25
CA LEU A 323 7.95 4.17 -18.67
C LEU A 323 8.48 2.73 -18.63
N ARG A 324 8.37 2.06 -17.47
CA ARG A 324 8.51 0.61 -17.34
C ARG A 324 7.18 -0.06 -16.99
N LEU A 325 6.86 -1.09 -17.75
CA LEU A 325 5.72 -1.98 -17.54
C LEU A 325 6.24 -3.34 -17.07
N PHE A 326 5.42 -4.07 -16.33
CA PHE A 326 5.82 -5.39 -15.86
C PHE A 326 5.91 -6.36 -17.05
N PRO A 327 7.05 -7.05 -17.26
CA PRO A 327 7.31 -7.79 -18.49
C PRO A 327 6.63 -9.16 -18.52
N LYS A 328 6.36 -9.64 -19.74
CA LYS A 328 5.81 -10.98 -19.99
C LYS A 328 6.79 -12.07 -19.56
N GLY A 329 6.28 -13.08 -18.85
CA GLY A 329 7.03 -14.30 -18.52
C GLY A 329 7.92 -14.17 -17.29
N VAL A 330 7.87 -13.06 -16.57
CA VAL A 330 8.49 -12.91 -15.25
C VAL A 330 7.46 -13.29 -14.18
N SER A 331 7.84 -14.16 -13.24
CA SER A 331 7.00 -14.55 -12.11
C SER A 331 7.38 -13.70 -10.91
N ALA A 332 6.43 -12.92 -10.38
CA ALA A 332 6.62 -12.10 -9.17
C ALA A 332 6.65 -12.93 -7.87
N MET A 333 7.18 -14.16 -7.91
CA MET A 333 7.10 -15.14 -6.83
C MET A 333 7.66 -14.63 -5.49
N GLY A 334 8.61 -13.67 -5.51
CA GLY A 334 9.15 -13.00 -4.33
C GLY A 334 8.35 -11.80 -3.80
N HIS A 335 7.61 -11.09 -4.66
CA HIS A 335 6.84 -9.89 -4.29
C HIS A 335 5.35 -10.15 -4.03
N PHE A 336 4.80 -11.26 -4.54
CA PHE A 336 3.47 -11.74 -4.13
C PHE A 336 3.41 -12.01 -2.62
N SER A 337 4.55 -12.40 -2.02
CA SER A 337 4.67 -12.59 -0.58
C SER A 337 4.95 -11.27 0.17
N GLY A 338 5.76 -10.37 -0.39
CA GLY A 338 6.04 -9.06 0.23
C GLY A 338 4.82 -8.13 0.34
N LYS A 339 4.05 -7.96 -0.75
CA LYS A 339 2.95 -7.00 -0.84
C LYS A 339 1.64 -7.52 -0.20
N TYR A 340 1.49 -8.84 -0.08
CA TYR A 340 0.27 -9.49 0.42
C TYR A 340 0.49 -10.54 1.53
N SER A 341 1.71 -10.97 1.85
CA SER A 341 1.96 -12.07 2.81
C SER A 341 2.80 -11.72 4.04
N LYS A 342 3.50 -10.58 4.10
CA LYS A 342 4.23 -10.20 5.33
C LYS A 342 3.31 -10.04 6.56
N ASN A 343 2.02 -9.84 6.35
CA ASN A 343 1.04 -9.63 7.43
C ASN A 343 -0.05 -10.72 7.48
N ARG A 344 0.19 -11.91 6.90
CA ARG A 344 -0.79 -13.01 6.90
C ARG A 344 -0.65 -13.98 8.08
N PHE A 345 0.36 -13.80 8.94
CA PHE A 345 0.59 -14.70 10.06
C PHE A 345 0.84 -13.92 11.36
N PRO A 346 0.17 -14.28 12.46
CA PRO A 346 0.47 -13.75 13.79
C PRO A 346 1.95 -13.96 14.12
N VAL A 347 2.57 -12.94 14.73
CA VAL A 347 3.99 -12.89 15.11
C VAL A 347 4.41 -14.07 16.03
N GLU A 348 3.47 -14.76 16.64
CA GLU A 348 3.72 -15.95 17.47
C GLU A 348 4.03 -17.22 16.67
N ALA A 349 3.85 -17.21 15.34
CA ALA A 349 4.21 -18.31 14.46
C ALA A 349 5.56 -18.05 13.77
N THR A 350 6.65 -18.02 14.53
CA THR A 350 8.00 -17.95 13.96
C THR A 350 8.38 -19.24 13.23
N ASP A 351 8.34 -19.13 11.91
CA ASP A 351 9.19 -19.65 10.83
C ASP A 351 9.68 -21.12 10.74
N ASP A 352 10.03 -21.86 11.79
CA ASP A 352 10.66 -23.18 11.58
C ASP A 352 9.70 -24.37 11.69
N GLN A 353 8.80 -24.37 12.68
CA GLN A 353 7.88 -25.50 12.91
C GLN A 353 6.77 -25.59 11.86
N PHE A 354 6.25 -24.44 11.41
CA PHE A 354 5.16 -24.41 10.42
C PHE A 354 5.67 -24.74 9.02
N ARG A 355 6.88 -24.29 8.65
CA ARG A 355 7.52 -24.62 7.36
C ARG A 355 7.81 -26.12 7.25
N GLY A 356 8.28 -26.75 8.32
CA GLY A 356 8.48 -28.21 8.39
C GLY A 356 7.16 -28.98 8.19
N SER A 357 6.11 -28.58 8.91
CA SER A 357 4.79 -29.23 8.84
C SER A 357 4.14 -29.10 7.45
N MET A 358 4.21 -27.91 6.83
CA MET A 358 3.71 -27.68 5.47
C MET A 358 4.48 -28.48 4.42
N ALA A 359 5.80 -28.58 4.53
CA ALA A 359 6.62 -29.37 3.61
C ALA A 359 6.30 -30.87 3.69
N GLU A 360 6.00 -31.39 4.89
CA GLU A 360 5.54 -32.76 5.07
C GLU A 360 4.12 -32.96 4.52
N LEU A 361 3.22 -32.01 4.73
CA LEU A 361 1.86 -32.06 4.19
C LEU A 361 1.86 -32.09 2.66
N ILE A 362 2.65 -31.22 2.01
CA ILE A 362 2.80 -31.18 0.55
C ILE A 362 3.36 -32.50 0.01
N LYS A 363 4.35 -33.10 0.68
CA LYS A 363 4.89 -34.41 0.32
C LYS A 363 3.84 -35.53 0.47
N SER A 364 3.02 -35.48 1.51
CA SER A 364 1.97 -36.48 1.74
C SER A 364 0.86 -36.41 0.69
N VAL A 365 0.44 -35.21 0.30
CA VAL A 365 -0.58 -34.99 -0.74
C VAL A 365 -0.04 -35.43 -2.10
N ALA A 366 1.20 -35.05 -2.44
CA ALA A 366 1.84 -35.47 -3.70
C ALA A 366 2.02 -37.01 -3.80
N ALA A 367 2.27 -37.68 -2.68
CA ALA A 367 2.35 -39.14 -2.63
C ALA A 367 0.98 -39.81 -2.83
N GLN A 368 -0.08 -39.25 -2.24
CA GLN A 368 -1.45 -39.74 -2.40
C GLN A 368 -1.97 -39.54 -3.83
N THR A 369 -1.68 -38.40 -4.47
CA THR A 369 -2.09 -38.14 -5.86
C THR A 369 -1.41 -39.11 -6.85
N ARG A 370 -0.16 -39.51 -6.58
CA ARG A 370 0.56 -40.49 -7.41
C ARG A 370 0.07 -41.94 -7.25
N GLN A 371 -0.51 -42.28 -6.10
CA GLN A 371 -1.11 -43.59 -5.87
C GLN A 371 -2.50 -43.73 -6.49
N GLN A 372 -3.23 -42.63 -6.71
CA GLN A 372 -4.54 -42.64 -7.37
C GLN A 372 -4.48 -42.61 -8.91
N GLN A 373 -3.29 -42.43 -9.49
CA GLN A 373 -3.05 -42.40 -10.94
C GLN A 373 -2.35 -43.66 -11.48
N LYS A 374 -2.22 -44.72 -10.66
CA LYS A 374 -1.83 -46.07 -11.06
C LYS A 374 -2.99 -47.02 -10.78
#